data_AF-E2A7J1-F1
#
_entry.id   AF-E2A7J1-F1
#
_cell.length_a   1.000
_cell.length_b   1.000
_cell.length_c   1.000
_cell.angle_alpha   90.00
_cell.angle_beta   90.00
_cell.angle_gamma   90.00
#
_symmetry.space_group_name_H-M   'P 1'
#
loop_
_entity.id
_entity.type
_entity.pdbx_description
1 polymer ?
#
loop_
_entity_poly.entity_id
_entity_poly.type
_entity_poly.pdbx_seq_one_letter_code
_entity_poly.pdbx_strand_id
1 'polypeptide(L)' 'YKVTERFLDERFPRKWIGCERPITWPTRSPDLNPLDFYLWGHLKAIMYSAIIASVEVLHTRI' A
#
# COMPACT_ATOMS: atom_id res chain seq x y z
N TYR A 1 -16.53 3.01 -2.36
CA TYR A 1 -16.42 1.62 -1.88
C TYR A 1 -17.00 0.61 -2.86
N LYS A 2 -18.31 0.58 -3.14
CA LYS A 2 -18.92 -0.45 -4.02
C LYS A 2 -18.47 -0.48 -5.50
N VAL A 3 -18.15 0.68 -6.09
CA VAL A 3 -17.74 0.77 -7.52
C VAL A 3 -16.35 0.17 -7.74
N THR A 4 -15.42 0.46 -6.83
CA THR A 4 -14.04 -0.05 -6.85
C THR A 4 -13.99 -1.55 -6.65
N GLU A 5 -14.87 -2.11 -5.81
CA GLU A 5 -14.93 -3.57 -5.58
C GLU A 5 -15.43 -4.33 -6.81
N ARG A 6 -16.44 -3.80 -7.50
CA ARG A 6 -16.94 -4.41 -8.75
C ARG A 6 -15.86 -4.44 -9.84
N PHE A 7 -15.12 -3.35 -9.98
CA PHE A 7 -14.00 -3.27 -10.92
C PHE A 7 -12.92 -4.32 -10.61
N LEU A 8 -12.57 -4.50 -9.33
CA LEU A 8 -11.57 -5.47 -8.91
C LEU A 8 -12.08 -6.92 -9.07
N ASP A 9 -13.35 -7.18 -8.82
CA ASP A 9 -13.97 -8.49 -9.09
C ASP A 9 -13.92 -8.87 -10.57
N GLU A 10 -14.25 -7.93 -11.45
CA GLU A 10 -14.22 -8.13 -12.89
C GLU A 10 -12.79 -8.32 -13.40
N ARG A 11 -11.83 -7.57 -12.86
CA ARG A 11 -10.45 -7.54 -13.36
C ARG A 11 -9.55 -8.62 -12.73
N PHE A 12 -9.80 -9.00 -11.49
CA PHE A 12 -8.94 -9.87 -10.69
C PHE A 12 -9.72 -10.95 -9.93
N PRO A 13 -10.56 -11.76 -10.59
CA PRO A 13 -11.42 -12.72 -9.92
C PRO A 13 -10.62 -13.67 -9.01
N ARG A 14 -11.01 -13.73 -7.72
CA ARG A 14 -10.35 -14.53 -6.65
C ARG A 14 -8.89 -14.17 -6.37
N LYS A 15 -8.37 -13.05 -6.90
CA LYS A 15 -6.98 -12.60 -6.71
C LYS A 15 -6.88 -11.33 -5.87
N TRP A 16 -8.00 -10.75 -5.44
CA TRP A 16 -8.02 -9.58 -4.57
C TRP A 16 -8.86 -9.87 -3.33
N ILE A 17 -8.53 -9.20 -2.22
CA ILE A 17 -9.15 -9.39 -0.90
C ILE A 17 -9.76 -8.05 -0.47
N GLY A 18 -11.06 -8.05 -0.15
CA GLY A 18 -11.81 -6.87 0.29
C GLY A 18 -12.26 -6.99 1.75
N CYS A 19 -12.44 -5.85 2.42
CA CYS A 19 -12.82 -5.78 3.85
C CYS A 19 -14.16 -6.47 4.19
N GLU A 20 -15.05 -6.67 3.22
CA GLU A 20 -16.41 -7.20 3.42
C GLU A 20 -16.63 -8.57 2.73
N ARG A 21 -15.55 -9.35 2.56
CA ARG A 21 -15.56 -10.70 1.95
C ARG A 21 -15.19 -11.78 3.00
N PRO A 22 -15.32 -13.09 2.70
CA PRO A 22 -15.16 -14.16 3.70
C PRO A 22 -13.82 -14.15 4.45
N ILE A 23 -12.80 -13.51 3.88
CA ILE A 23 -11.53 -13.21 4.54
C ILE A 23 -11.59 -11.75 4.95
N THR A 24 -12.11 -11.49 6.15
CA THR A 24 -12.15 -10.16 6.73
C THR A 24 -10.75 -9.78 7.20
N TRP A 25 -10.30 -8.59 6.80
CA TRP A 25 -9.07 -8.01 7.36
C TRP A 25 -9.28 -7.75 8.85
N PRO A 26 -8.31 -8.07 9.73
CA PRO A 26 -8.37 -7.63 11.12
C PRO A 26 -8.39 -6.10 11.16
N THR A 27 -9.26 -5.53 11.99
CA THR A 27 -9.38 -4.09 12.18
C THR A 27 -8.01 -3.49 12.52
N ARG A 28 -7.51 -2.58 11.66
CA ARG A 28 -6.16 -1.98 11.71
C ARG A 28 -5.01 -2.96 11.45
N SER A 29 -4.97 -3.56 10.27
CA SER A 29 -3.79 -4.29 9.78
C SER A 29 -3.07 -3.50 8.66
N PRO A 30 -2.42 -2.35 8.96
CA PRO A 30 -1.56 -1.69 7.98
C PRO A 30 -0.44 -2.63 7.50
N ASP A 31 -0.05 -3.62 8.31
CA ASP A 31 0.98 -4.60 7.96
C ASP A 31 0.59 -5.58 6.84
N LEU A 32 -0.68 -5.62 6.45
CA LEU A 32 -1.17 -6.55 5.43
C LEU A 32 -1.47 -5.90 4.09
N ASN A 33 -1.31 -4.59 3.98
CA ASN A 33 -1.29 -3.92 2.69
C ASN A 33 0.13 -4.00 2.13
N PRO A 34 0.36 -4.64 0.97
CA PRO A 34 1.69 -4.70 0.36
C PRO A 34 2.34 -3.32 0.19
N LEU A 35 1.52 -2.27 0.01
CA LEU A 35 1.98 -0.89 -0.04
C LEU A 35 2.57 -0.44 1.30
N ASP A 36 1.87 -0.68 2.40
CA ASP A 36 2.31 -0.24 3.73
C ASP A 36 3.44 -1.13 4.29
N PHE A 37 3.48 -2.42 3.93
CA PHE A 37 4.58 -3.33 4.33
C PHE A 37 5.86 -3.06 3.54
N TYR A 38 5.77 -3.08 2.20
CA TYR A 38 6.95 -3.00 1.34
C TYR A 38 7.31 -1.57 0.97
N LEU A 39 6.37 -0.80 0.40
CA LEU A 39 6.66 0.54 -0.13
C LEU A 39 7.05 1.48 1.01
N TRP A 40 6.31 1.48 2.12
CA TRP A 40 6.64 2.35 3.26
C TRP A 40 7.95 1.98 3.95
N GLY A 41 8.27 0.69 4.04
CA GLY A 41 9.58 0.21 4.54
C GLY A 41 10.74 0.67 3.66
N HIS A 42 10.58 0.52 2.34
CA HIS A 42 11.56 0.94 1.34
C HIS A 42 11.77 2.46 1.33
N LEU A 43 10.68 3.23 1.36
CA LEU A 43 10.71 4.69 1.41
C LEU A 43 11.41 5.19 2.66
N LYS A 44 11.13 4.60 3.83
CA LYS A 44 11.85 4.94 5.07
C LYS A 44 13.34 4.66 4.95
N ALA A 45 13.74 3.52 4.37
CA ALA A 45 15.15 3.23 4.16
C ALA A 45 15.84 4.29 3.29
N ILE A 46 15.20 4.73 2.19
CA ILE A 46 15.71 5.82 1.33
C ILE A 46 15.77 7.14 2.11
N MET A 47 14.69 7.48 2.82
CA MET A 47 14.57 8.75 3.57
C MET A 47 15.59 8.89 4.70
N TYR A 48 15.87 7.80 5.42
CA TYR A 48 16.81 7.82 6.55
C TYR A 48 18.25 7.46 6.16
N SER A 49 18.51 6.97 4.93
CA SER A 49 19.87 6.68 4.44
C SER A 49 20.73 7.93 4.23
N ALA A 50 20.11 9.11 4.07
CA ALA A 50 20.79 10.39 3.97
C ALA A 50 19.94 11.47 4.61
N ILE A 51 20.56 12.52 5.16
CA ILE A 51 19.81 13.71 5.58
C ILE A 51 19.25 14.36 4.32
N ILE A 52 17.99 14.05 3.99
CA ILE A 52 17.29 14.68 2.88
C ILE A 52 16.90 16.08 3.35
N ALA A 53 17.69 17.07 2.91
CA ALA A 53 17.54 18.45 3.31
C ALA A 53 16.33 19.16 2.68
N SER A 54 15.69 18.60 1.64
CA SER A 54 14.49 19.16 1.02
C SER A 54 13.63 18.11 0.31
N VAL A 55 12.35 18.43 0.12
CA VAL A 55 11.36 17.59 -0.58
C VAL A 55 11.75 17.35 -2.05
N GLU A 56 12.44 18.29 -2.69
CA GLU A 56 12.92 18.18 -4.08
C GLU A 56 13.97 17.06 -4.25
N VAL A 57 14.86 16.92 -3.26
CA VAL A 57 15.85 15.83 -3.22
C VAL A 57 15.17 14.48 -3.02
N LEU A 58 14.07 14.44 -2.26
CA LEU A 58 13.27 13.22 -2.09
C LEU A 58 12.65 12.78 -3.41
N HIS A 59 12.01 13.70 -4.15
CA HIS A 59 11.38 13.41 -5.44
C HIS A 59 12.35 12.91 -6.51
N THR A 60 13.64 13.25 -6.40
CA THR A 60 14.67 12.80 -7.35
C THR A 60 15.13 11.36 -7.05
N ARG A 61 14.84 10.83 -5.86
CA ARG A 61 15.37 9.53 -5.36
C ARG A 61 14.34 8.40 -5.32
N ILE A 62 13.06 8.73 -5.36
CA ILE A 62 11.93 7.78 -5.39
C ILE A 62 11.54 7.53 -6.84
#